data_AF-A0A1X7VS71-F1
#
_entry.id   AF-A0A1X7VS71-F1
#
_cell.length_a   1.000
_cell.length_b   1.000
_cell.length_c   1.000
_cell.angle_alpha   90.00
_cell.angle_beta   90.00
_cell.angle_gamma   90.00
#
_symmetry.space_group_name_H-M   'P 1'
#
loop_
_entity.id
_entity.type
_entity.pdbx_description
1 polymer ?
#
loop_
_entity_poly.entity_id
_entity_poly.type
_entity_poly.pdbx_seq_one_letter_code
_entity_poly.pdbx_strand_id
1 'polypeptide(L)'
;DSCFACSPDGLVDYIDTDGHQHSGLVKYNCPFTLADQKLSPIEGCSNSVFCSNLFDNTTILKTSYPYYHQVQGDMEITGRQWCDFVIWTPSRMSV
;
A
#
# COMPACT_ATOMS: atom_id res chain seq x y z
N ASP A 1 -25.02 -14.67 -6.08
CA ASP A 1 -24.57 -13.34 -6.53
C ASP A 1 -23.50 -12.81 -5.60
N SER A 2 -22.31 -12.54 -6.13
CA SER A 2 -21.29 -11.77 -5.42
C SER A 2 -21.64 -10.28 -5.61
N CYS A 3 -21.86 -9.56 -4.51
CA CYS A 3 -22.15 -8.12 -4.53
C CYS A 3 -20.92 -7.24 -4.26
N PHE A 4 -19.72 -7.85 -4.23
CA PHE A 4 -18.48 -7.15 -3.92
C PHE A 4 -17.56 -7.09 -5.14
N ALA A 5 -16.96 -5.91 -5.33
CA ALA A 5 -16.01 -5.64 -6.40
C ALA A 5 -14.94 -4.68 -5.88
N CYS A 6 -13.74 -4.76 -6.47
CA CYS A 6 -12.61 -3.89 -6.17
C CYS A 6 -11.90 -3.49 -7.45
N SER A 7 -11.07 -2.45 -7.34
CA SER A 7 -10.17 -1.98 -8.39
C SER A 7 -8.79 -1.75 -7.77
N PRO A 8 -7.98 -2.81 -7.61
CA PRO A 8 -6.58 -2.64 -7.24
C PRO A 8 -5.85 -1.90 -8.36
N ASP A 9 -4.77 -1.18 -8.02
CA ASP A 9 -4.04 -0.40 -9.02
C ASP A 9 -3.18 -1.29 -9.92
N GLY A 10 -2.85 -2.49 -9.45
CA GLY A 10 -2.22 -3.53 -10.25
C GLY A 10 -2.24 -4.91 -9.58
N LEU A 11 -2.07 -5.93 -10.42
CA LEU A 11 -1.93 -7.32 -10.01
C LEU A 11 -0.47 -7.73 -10.16
N VAL A 12 0.06 -8.47 -9.19
CA VAL A 12 1.43 -8.98 -9.21
C VAL A 12 1.39 -10.49 -9.15
N ASP A 13 1.80 -11.15 -10.23
CA ASP A 13 1.93 -12.59 -10.31
C ASP A 13 3.32 -12.97 -10.81
N TYR A 14 4.01 -13.82 -10.07
CA TYR A 14 5.32 -14.34 -10.48
C TYR A 14 5.58 -15.74 -9.91
N ILE A 15 6.55 -16.43 -10.47
CA ILE A 15 7.09 -17.68 -9.94
C ILE A 15 8.49 -17.38 -9.43
N ASP A 16 8.79 -17.71 -8.18
CA ASP A 16 10.13 -17.51 -7.61
C ASP A 16 11.15 -18.52 -8.17
N THR A 17 12.40 -18.37 -7.75
CA THR A 17 13.50 -19.25 -8.20
C THR A 17 13.33 -20.69 -7.75
N ASP A 18 12.54 -20.94 -6.72
CA ASP A 18 12.27 -22.27 -6.16
C ASP A 18 11.01 -22.91 -6.79
N GLY A 19 10.33 -22.20 -7.70
CA GLY A 19 9.15 -22.67 -8.41
C GLY A 19 7.83 -22.41 -7.69
N HIS A 20 7.80 -21.64 -6.60
CA HIS A 20 6.55 -21.28 -5.93
C HIS A 20 5.86 -20.12 -6.64
N GLN A 21 4.54 -20.23 -6.81
CA GLN A 21 3.72 -19.17 -7.37
C GLN A 21 3.33 -18.17 -6.28
N HIS A 22 3.54 -16.89 -6.56
CA HIS A 22 3.19 -15.77 -5.69
C HIS A 22 2.15 -14.90 -6.38
N SER A 23 1.12 -14.47 -5.63
CA SER A 23 0.01 -13.67 -6.14
C SER A 23 -0.33 -12.54 -5.17
N GLY A 24 0.02 -11.31 -5.56
CA GLY A 24 -0.15 -10.12 -4.74
C GLY A 24 -0.79 -8.96 -5.50
N LEU A 25 -1.00 -7.86 -4.78
CA LEU A 25 -1.57 -6.63 -5.32
C LEU A 25 -0.58 -5.48 -5.17
N VAL A 26 -0.76 -4.43 -5.96
CA VAL A 26 -0.17 -3.13 -5.66
C VAL A 26 -1.26 -2.10 -5.46
N LYS A 27 -1.07 -1.25 -4.45
CA LYS A 27 -1.91 -0.07 -4.19
C LYS A 27 -1.02 1.17 -4.10
N TYR A 28 -1.31 2.19 -4.90
CA TYR A 28 -0.61 3.45 -4.89
C TYR A 28 -1.38 4.50 -4.09
N ASN A 29 -0.68 5.16 -3.18
CA ASN A 29 -1.15 6.34 -2.47
C ASN A 29 -0.23 7.52 -2.76
N CYS A 30 -0.79 8.59 -3.32
CA CYS A 30 -0.06 9.82 -3.67
C CYS A 30 -0.58 10.99 -2.81
N PRO A 31 -0.17 11.08 -1.52
CA PRO A 31 -0.72 12.06 -0.59
C PRO A 31 -0.36 13.50 -1.00
N PHE A 32 -1.37 14.27 -1.44
CA PHE A 32 -1.19 15.65 -1.91
C PHE A 32 -0.46 16.55 -0.91
N THR A 33 -0.80 16.45 0.38
CA THR A 33 -0.18 17.27 1.44
C THR A 33 1.34 17.05 1.52
N LEU A 34 1.82 15.81 1.39
CA LEU A 34 3.25 15.54 1.39
C LEU A 34 3.90 16.01 0.09
N ALA A 35 3.22 15.85 -1.04
CA ALA A 35 3.73 16.32 -2.33
C ALA A 35 3.90 17.85 -2.37
N ASP A 36 2.91 18.60 -1.89
CA ASP A 36 2.91 20.06 -1.82
C ASP A 36 4.02 20.57 -0.87
N GLN A 37 4.17 19.91 0.29
CA GLN A 37 5.22 20.22 1.27
C GLN A 37 6.61 19.70 0.87
N LYS A 38 6.72 18.95 -0.24
CA LYS A 38 7.94 18.27 -0.70
C LYS A 38 8.55 17.36 0.38
N LEU A 39 7.70 16.69 1.16
CA LEU A 39 8.12 15.72 2.17
C LEU A 39 8.16 14.31 1.59
N SER A 40 9.09 13.51 2.09
CA SER A 40 9.14 12.07 1.88
C SER A 40 8.08 11.35 2.73
N PRO A 41 7.70 10.10 2.37
CA PRO A 41 6.81 9.29 3.19
C PRO A 41 7.28 9.11 4.64
N ILE A 42 8.59 8.97 4.86
CA ILE A 42 9.22 8.83 6.18
C ILE A 42 9.01 10.11 7.02
N GLU A 43 9.24 11.28 6.43
CA GLU A 43 9.00 12.56 7.11
C GLU A 43 7.51 12.72 7.46
N GLY A 44 6.63 12.26 6.55
CA GLY A 44 5.18 12.20 6.76
C GLY A 44 4.76 11.40 7.99
N CYS A 45 5.51 10.36 8.39
CA CYS A 45 5.22 9.56 9.58
C CYS A 45 5.35 10.35 10.89
N SER A 46 6.00 11.52 10.89
CA SER A 46 6.00 12.42 12.06
C SER A 46 4.63 13.06 12.31
N ASN A 47 3.74 13.03 11.32
CA ASN A 47 2.38 13.52 11.42
C ASN A 47 1.42 12.39 11.86
N SER A 48 0.73 12.58 12.98
CA SER A 48 -0.22 11.59 13.51
C SER A 48 -1.39 11.31 12.56
N VAL A 49 -1.77 12.27 11.71
CA VAL A 49 -2.85 12.12 10.73
C VAL A 49 -2.42 11.43 9.43
N PHE A 50 -1.13 11.11 9.29
CA PHE A 50 -0.65 10.35 8.14
C PHE A 50 -1.06 8.88 8.25
N CYS A 51 -1.31 8.23 7.11
CA CYS A 51 -1.84 6.86 7.10
C CYS A 51 -0.85 5.79 7.56
N SER A 52 0.43 6.11 7.70
CA SER A 52 1.48 5.14 8.01
C SER A 52 2.32 5.53 9.22
N ASN A 53 2.87 4.54 9.91
CA ASN A 53 3.89 4.67 10.95
C ASN A 53 5.28 4.37 10.39
N LEU A 54 6.32 4.87 11.06
CA LEU A 54 7.70 4.50 10.75
C LEU A 54 8.10 3.28 11.58
N PHE A 55 8.64 2.25 10.93
CA PHE A 55 9.23 1.08 11.57
C PHE A 55 10.48 0.68 10.78
N ASP A 56 11.63 0.62 11.43
CA ASP A 56 12.93 0.27 10.81
C ASP A 56 13.21 1.00 9.48
N ASN A 57 12.98 2.33 9.46
CA ASN A 57 13.11 3.19 8.27
C ASN A 57 12.16 2.88 7.10
N THR A 58 11.12 2.09 7.33
CA THR A 58 10.08 1.77 6.36
C THR A 58 8.72 2.27 6.84
N THR A 59 7.85 2.70 5.92
CA THR A 59 6.50 3.12 6.28
C THR A 59 5.56 1.92 6.33
N ILE A 60 4.91 1.69 7.48
CA ILE A 60 3.90 0.63 7.64
C ILE A 60 2.52 1.26 7.75
N LEU A 61 1.59 0.82 6.91
CA LEU A 61 0.20 1.29 6.92
C LEU A 61 -0.47 1.01 8.28
N LYS A 62 -1.11 2.02 8.86
CA LYS A 62 -1.85 1.90 10.13
C LYS A 62 -3.11 1.06 9.92
N THR A 63 -3.30 0.05 10.76
CA THR A 63 -4.49 -0.82 10.73
C THR A 63 -5.80 -0.09 11.03
N SER A 64 -5.72 1.06 11.70
CA SER A 64 -6.86 1.93 12.02
C SER A 64 -7.28 2.87 10.88
N TYR A 65 -6.55 2.91 9.76
CA TYR A 65 -6.83 3.82 8.65
C TYR A 65 -7.69 3.18 7.56
N PRO A 66 -8.56 3.96 6.87
CA PRO A 66 -9.43 3.44 5.81
C PRO A 66 -8.71 2.67 4.69
N TYR A 67 -7.50 3.08 4.32
CA TYR A 67 -6.70 2.39 3.31
C TYR A 67 -6.35 0.96 3.70
N TYR A 68 -6.21 0.66 5.00
CA TYR A 68 -5.96 -0.71 5.45
C TYR A 68 -7.16 -1.60 5.13
N HIS A 69 -8.37 -1.12 5.41
CA HIS A 69 -9.60 -1.85 5.09
C HIS A 69 -9.79 -2.04 3.58
N GLN A 70 -9.42 -1.05 2.77
CA GLN A 70 -9.40 -1.20 1.31
C GLN A 70 -8.44 -2.28 0.85
N VAL A 71 -7.21 -2.28 1.36
CA VAL A 71 -6.20 -3.31 1.02
C VAL A 71 -6.68 -4.70 1.43
N GLN A 72 -7.24 -4.86 2.63
CA GLN A 72 -7.80 -6.15 3.07
C GLN A 72 -8.97 -6.60 2.18
N GLY A 73 -9.88 -5.68 1.81
CA GLY A 73 -10.99 -5.98 0.92
C GLY A 73 -10.54 -6.36 -0.49
N ASP A 74 -9.60 -5.61 -1.07
CA ASP A 74 -9.05 -5.87 -2.40
C ASP A 74 -8.36 -7.25 -2.42
N MET A 75 -7.61 -7.63 -1.38
CA MET A 75 -7.00 -8.96 -1.25
C MET A 75 -8.04 -10.07 -1.16
N GLU A 76 -9.09 -9.90 -0.35
CA GLU A 76 -10.16 -10.90 -0.19
C GLU A 76 -10.96 -11.08 -1.50
N ILE A 77 -11.37 -9.99 -2.15
CA ILE A 77 -12.14 -10.03 -3.40
C ILE A 77 -11.34 -10.68 -4.53
N THR A 78 -10.03 -10.47 -4.58
CA THR A 78 -9.15 -11.00 -5.64
C THR A 78 -8.48 -12.34 -5.30
N GLY A 79 -8.60 -12.82 -4.06
CA GLY A 79 -7.97 -14.06 -3.60
C GLY A 79 -6.44 -14.01 -3.51
N ARG A 80 -5.87 -12.84 -3.16
CA ARG A 80 -4.42 -12.59 -3.15
C ARG A 80 -3.84 -12.52 -1.74
N GLN A 81 -2.56 -12.89 -1.61
CA GLN A 81 -1.97 -13.15 -0.29
C GLN A 81 -1.30 -11.92 0.34
N TRP A 82 -0.91 -10.93 -0.46
CA TRP A 82 -0.21 -9.75 0.00
C TRP A 82 -0.52 -8.55 -0.90
N CYS A 83 -0.22 -7.36 -0.40
CA CYS A 83 -0.33 -6.12 -1.14
C CYS A 83 0.84 -5.20 -0.82
N ASP A 84 1.56 -4.77 -1.85
CA ASP A 84 2.52 -3.68 -1.76
C ASP A 84 1.76 -2.37 -1.72
N PHE A 85 1.81 -1.68 -0.57
CA PHE A 85 1.18 -0.38 -0.38
C PHE A 85 2.21 0.73 -0.63
N VAL A 86 2.28 1.18 -1.88
CA VAL A 86 3.27 2.15 -2.33
C VAL A 86 2.81 3.56 -2.00
N ILE A 87 3.64 4.30 -1.26
CA ILE A 87 3.45 5.73 -1.04
C ILE A 87 4.45 6.48 -1.91
N TRP A 88 3.93 7.25 -2.87
CA TRP A 88 4.76 8.04 -3.76
C TRP A 88 4.63 9.54 -3.44
N THR A 89 5.77 10.21 -3.30
CA THR A 89 5.86 11.67 -3.33
C THR A 89 6.96 12.10 -4.30
N PRO A 90 6.95 13.34 -4.82
CA PRO A 90 8.03 13.85 -5.65
C PRO A 90 9.41 13.82 -4.98
N SER A 91 9.47 13.79 -3.65
CA SER A 91 10.73 13.73 -2.89
C SER A 91 11.26 12.32 -2.74
N ARG A 92 10.38 11.33 -2.50
CA ARG A 92 10.77 9.91 -2.34
C ARG A 92 9.57 8.97 -2.45
N MET A 93 9.84 7.71 -2.77
CA MET A 93 8.88 6.60 -2.69
C MET A 93 9.18 5.70 -1.48
N SER A 94 8.12 5.11 -0.90
CA SER A 94 8.21 4.01 0.06
C SER A 94 7.25 2.89 -0.37
N VAL A 95 7.63 1.65 -0.07
CA VAL A 95 6.78 0.45 -0.18
C VAL A 95 6.71 -0.18 1.20
#